data_AF-A0A9D1QWL4-F1
#
_entry.id   AF-A0A9D1QWL4-F1
#
_cell.length_a   1.000
_cell.length_b   1.000
_cell.length_c   1.000
_cell.angle_alpha   90.00
_cell.angle_beta   90.00
_cell.angle_gamma   90.00
#
_symmetry.space_group_name_H-M   'P 1'
#
loop_
_entity.id
_entity.type
_entity.pdbx_description
1 polymer ?
#
loop_
_entity_poly.entity_id
_entity_poly.type
_entity_poly.pdbx_seq_one_letter_code
_entity_poly.pdbx_strand_id
1 'polypeptide(L)'
;MTDHKKAYLRRVGRALRLPDRRRREILRDLEEAFCSAQEHGEDVREVIGRLGPPETFAAAVAGRTEDRPRGRAGRPAAWLLGFGLPAAACFLLAQGIRRAAVPPGVIGYAEMRTEIAVTGGFAPDVPVLLNGLGLLLAVGALAAGIAALCRRWKRKERQRAERN
;
A
#
# COMPACT_ATOMS: atom_id res chain seq x y z
N MET A 1 40.63 -15.51 -13.82
CA MET A 1 39.29 -16.09 -13.54
C MET A 1 38.11 -15.11 -13.69
N THR A 2 38.33 -13.80 -13.84
CA THR A 2 37.28 -12.76 -13.85
C THR A 2 36.59 -12.55 -15.21
N ASP A 3 37.19 -12.99 -16.32
CA ASP A 3 36.63 -12.78 -17.67
C ASP A 3 35.37 -13.61 -17.95
N HIS A 4 35.28 -14.81 -17.36
CA HIS A 4 34.14 -15.71 -17.55
C HIS A 4 32.89 -15.15 -16.86
N LYS A 5 33.05 -14.58 -15.65
CA LYS A 5 32.00 -13.84 -14.93
C LYS A 5 31.48 -12.66 -15.75
N LYS A 6 32.38 -11.79 -16.22
CA LYS A 6 32.00 -10.60 -17.00
C LYS A 6 31.30 -10.97 -18.31
N ALA A 7 31.78 -12.01 -18.99
CA ALA A 7 31.15 -12.52 -20.21
C ALA A 7 29.74 -13.05 -19.94
N TYR A 8 29.54 -13.77 -18.83
CA TYR A 8 28.24 -14.29 -18.42
C TYR A 8 27.26 -13.16 -18.05
N LEU A 9 27.67 -12.21 -17.19
CA LEU A 9 26.86 -11.05 -16.81
C LEU A 9 26.42 -10.23 -18.04
N ARG A 10 27.30 -10.05 -19.02
CA ARG A 10 26.97 -9.34 -20.26
C ARG A 10 25.93 -10.10 -21.10
N ARG A 11 25.99 -11.43 -21.16
CA ARG A 11 25.00 -12.25 -21.88
C ARG A 11 23.64 -12.21 -21.17
N VAL A 12 23.63 -12.39 -19.85
CA VAL A 12 22.42 -12.28 -19.02
C VAL A 12 21.79 -10.89 -19.15
N GLY A 13 22.59 -9.82 -19.10
CA GLY A 13 22.11 -8.44 -19.24
C GLY A 13 21.51 -8.11 -20.61
N ARG A 14 21.96 -8.79 -21.68
CA ARG A 14 21.35 -8.70 -23.03
C ARG A 14 20.07 -9.52 -23.14
N ALA A 15 20.01 -10.68 -22.49
CA ALA A 15 18.83 -11.55 -22.50
C ALA A 15 17.68 -11.00 -21.62
N LEU A 16 17.99 -10.23 -20.57
CA LEU A 16 17.00 -9.58 -19.70
C LEU A 16 16.27 -8.43 -20.41
N ARG A 17 15.04 -8.68 -20.85
CA ARG A 17 14.11 -7.66 -21.37
C ARG A 17 13.36 -6.93 -20.24
N LEU A 18 14.08 -6.35 -19.29
CA LEU A 18 13.52 -5.66 -18.11
C LEU A 18 13.94 -4.17 -18.07
N PRO A 19 13.20 -3.31 -17.34
CA PRO A 19 13.61 -1.92 -17.11
C PRO A 19 15.00 -1.82 -16.46
N ASP A 20 15.78 -0.82 -16.86
CA ASP A 20 17.18 -0.60 -16.45
C ASP A 20 17.46 -0.78 -14.96
N ARG A 21 16.56 -0.29 -14.11
CA ARG A 21 16.70 -0.41 -12.66
C ARG A 21 16.68 -1.86 -12.19
N ARG A 22 15.66 -2.62 -12.60
CA ARG A 22 15.50 -4.05 -12.25
C ARG A 22 16.64 -4.87 -12.80
N ARG A 23 17.05 -4.58 -14.05
CA ARG A 23 18.18 -5.22 -14.70
C ARG A 23 19.50 -5.00 -13.92
N ARG A 24 19.76 -3.79 -13.43
CA ARG A 24 20.93 -3.50 -12.58
C ARG A 24 20.88 -4.21 -11.23
N GLU A 25 19.71 -4.25 -10.59
CA GLU A 25 19.50 -4.99 -9.33
C GLU A 25 19.86 -6.48 -9.54
N ILE A 26 19.30 -7.13 -10.56
CA ILE A 26 19.57 -8.54 -10.87
C ILE A 26 21.05 -8.81 -11.19
N LEU A 27 21.69 -7.93 -11.97
CA LEU A 27 23.11 -8.09 -12.31
C LEU A 27 24.02 -7.92 -11.09
N ARG A 28 23.65 -7.02 -10.15
CA ARG A 28 24.36 -6.83 -8.89
C ARG A 28 24.22 -8.06 -7.99
N ASP A 29 23.00 -8.58 -7.83
CA ASP A 29 22.75 -9.76 -7.00
C ASP A 29 23.52 -10.98 -7.54
N LEU A 30 23.57 -11.13 -8.87
CA LEU A 30 24.34 -12.18 -9.52
C LEU A 30 25.86 -11.98 -9.34
N GLU A 31 26.33 -10.74 -9.38
CA GLU A 31 27.73 -10.40 -9.10
C GLU A 31 28.13 -10.71 -7.65
N GLU A 32 27.25 -10.43 -6.69
CA GLU A 32 27.40 -10.76 -5.27
C GLU A 32 27.40 -12.27 -5.04
N ALA A 33 26.51 -13.01 -5.70
CA ALA A 33 26.48 -14.47 -5.64
C ALA A 33 27.80 -15.10 -6.12
N PHE A 34 28.41 -14.56 -7.20
CA PHE A 34 29.72 -15.01 -7.66
C PHE A 34 30.86 -14.66 -6.69
N CYS A 35 30.79 -13.50 -6.03
CA CYS A 35 31.77 -13.12 -5.02
C CYS A 35 31.67 -14.01 -3.78
N SER A 36 30.46 -14.25 -3.27
CA SER A 36 30.21 -15.14 -2.14
C SER A 36 30.65 -16.58 -2.45
N ALA A 37 30.36 -17.09 -3.65
CA ALA A 37 30.83 -18.42 -4.06
C ALA A 37 32.36 -18.52 -4.05
N GLN A 38 33.05 -17.48 -4.53
CA GLN A 38 34.51 -17.41 -4.50
C GLN A 38 35.07 -17.34 -3.07
N GLU A 39 34.41 -16.62 -2.16
CA GLU A 39 34.78 -16.59 -0.73
C GLU A 39 34.62 -17.95 -0.05
N HIS A 40 33.69 -18.78 -0.54
CA HIS A 40 33.52 -20.16 -0.11
C HIS A 40 34.43 -21.16 -0.85
N GLY A 41 35.30 -20.69 -1.74
CA GLY A 41 36.24 -21.52 -2.50
C GLY A 41 35.63 -22.22 -3.73
N GLU A 42 34.39 -21.90 -4.11
CA GLU A 42 33.79 -22.38 -5.37
C GLU A 42 34.34 -21.58 -6.58
N ASP A 43 34.64 -22.28 -7.68
CA ASP A 43 35.05 -21.61 -8.92
C ASP A 43 33.84 -21.03 -9.67
N VAL A 44 34.05 -19.88 -10.31
CA VAL A 44 33.00 -19.20 -11.10
C VAL A 44 32.44 -20.11 -12.20
N ARG A 45 33.24 -21.00 -12.79
CA ARG A 45 32.77 -21.91 -13.85
C ARG A 45 31.83 -22.97 -13.30
N GLU A 46 32.05 -23.43 -12.08
CA GLU A 46 31.18 -24.38 -11.39
C GLU A 46 29.82 -23.75 -11.09
N VAL A 47 29.83 -22.51 -10.59
CA VAL A 47 28.61 -21.74 -10.35
C VAL A 47 27.85 -21.48 -11.65
N ILE A 48 28.55 -21.10 -12.73
CA ILE A 48 27.95 -20.95 -14.08
C ILE A 48 27.34 -22.27 -14.56
N GLY A 49 27.99 -23.41 -14.31
CA GLY A 49 27.45 -24.74 -14.64
C GLY A 49 26.14 -25.03 -13.93
N ARG A 50 26.03 -24.64 -12.65
CA ARG A 50 24.80 -24.77 -11.84
C ARG A 50 23.69 -23.81 -12.26
N LEU A 51 24.05 -22.57 -12.61
CA LEU A 51 23.11 -21.55 -13.08
C LEU A 51 22.59 -21.83 -14.50
N GLY A 52 23.36 -22.56 -15.29
CA GLY A 52 23.02 -22.94 -16.66
C GLY A 52 23.19 -21.81 -17.68
N PRO A 53 22.64 -21.98 -18.89
CA PRO A 53 22.76 -21.00 -19.97
C PRO A 53 22.21 -19.62 -19.55
N PRO A 54 22.89 -18.52 -19.92
CA PRO A 54 22.49 -17.18 -19.49
C PRO A 54 21.10 -16.76 -20.01
N GLU A 55 20.67 -17.31 -21.14
CA GLU A 55 19.33 -17.10 -21.70
C GLU A 55 18.25 -17.79 -20.86
N THR A 56 18.50 -19.03 -20.44
CA THR A 56 17.62 -19.80 -19.56
C THR A 56 17.52 -19.15 -18.17
N PHE A 57 18.65 -18.69 -17.64
CA PHE A 57 18.66 -17.93 -16.38
C PHE A 57 17.85 -16.64 -16.49
N ALA A 58 18.05 -15.86 -17.56
CA ALA A 58 17.29 -14.63 -17.79
C ALA A 58 15.79 -14.90 -17.94
N ALA A 59 15.39 -15.98 -18.63
CA ALA A 59 14.00 -16.39 -18.76
C ALA A 59 13.39 -16.82 -17.41
N ALA A 60 14.13 -17.59 -16.60
CA ALA A 60 13.70 -18.00 -15.27
C ALA A 60 13.53 -16.81 -14.31
N VAL A 61 14.42 -15.82 -14.39
CA VAL A 61 14.31 -14.59 -13.59
C VAL A 61 13.20 -13.68 -14.10
N ALA A 62 13.01 -13.59 -15.43
CA ALA A 62 11.91 -12.84 -16.04
C ALA A 62 10.56 -13.43 -15.62
N GLY A 63 10.37 -14.75 -15.67
CA GLY A 63 9.12 -15.41 -15.23
C GLY A 63 8.82 -15.24 -13.74
N ARG A 64 9.83 -15.05 -12.88
CA ARG A 64 9.64 -14.65 -11.47
C ARG A 64 9.38 -13.15 -11.28
N THR A 65 9.75 -12.35 -12.27
CA THR A 65 9.63 -10.89 -12.26
C THR A 65 8.37 -10.40 -12.99
N GLU A 66 7.73 -11.26 -13.79
CA GLU A 66 6.37 -11.08 -14.30
C GLU A 66 5.42 -10.90 -13.13
N ASP A 67 5.27 -9.61 -12.80
CA ASP A 67 4.25 -8.98 -12.01
C ASP A 67 3.27 -9.94 -11.33
N ARG A 68 3.59 -10.31 -10.09
CA ARG A 68 2.53 -10.20 -9.07
C ARG A 68 2.04 -8.77 -9.23
N PRO A 69 0.78 -8.52 -9.65
CA PRO A 69 0.30 -7.14 -9.70
C PRO A 69 0.50 -6.65 -8.28
N ARG A 70 1.47 -5.75 -8.07
CA ARG A 70 1.60 -5.03 -6.82
C ARG A 70 0.25 -4.39 -6.67
N GLY A 71 -0.61 -4.98 -5.84
CA GLY A 71 -2.03 -4.69 -5.70
C GLY A 71 -2.20 -3.19 -5.62
N ARG A 72 -2.34 -2.59 -6.79
CA ARG A 72 -2.65 -1.20 -6.99
C ARG A 72 -4.13 -1.19 -7.34
N ALA A 73 -4.91 -1.97 -6.58
CA ALA A 73 -6.17 -1.46 -6.08
C ALA A 73 -5.79 -0.09 -5.51
N GLY A 74 -6.15 0.96 -6.24
CA GLY A 74 -5.56 2.27 -6.07
C GLY A 74 -5.55 2.61 -4.60
N ARG A 75 -4.43 3.07 -4.06
CA ARG A 75 -4.37 3.60 -2.69
C ARG A 75 -5.55 4.52 -2.31
N PRO A 76 -6.26 5.23 -3.22
CA PRO A 76 -7.57 5.82 -2.91
C PRO A 76 -8.68 4.81 -2.52
N ALA A 77 -8.79 3.65 -3.16
CA ALA A 77 -9.78 2.62 -2.84
C ALA A 77 -9.61 2.03 -1.44
N ALA A 78 -8.36 1.83 -0.98
CA ALA A 78 -8.10 1.40 0.40
C ALA A 78 -8.55 2.45 1.44
N TRP A 79 -8.56 3.73 1.07
CA TRP A 79 -8.95 4.82 1.97
C TRP A 79 -10.45 5.09 1.92
N LEU A 80 -11.06 4.95 0.74
CA LEU A 80 -12.51 4.95 0.57
C LEU A 80 -13.13 3.76 1.33
N LEU A 81 -12.51 2.58 1.31
CA LEU A 81 -12.93 1.45 2.13
C LEU A 81 -12.64 1.65 3.62
N GLY A 82 -11.45 2.13 4.00
CA GLY A 82 -11.05 2.22 5.40
C GLY A 82 -11.70 3.35 6.19
N PHE A 83 -12.00 4.49 5.55
CA PHE A 83 -12.54 5.68 6.22
C PHE A 83 -13.86 6.18 5.61
N GLY A 84 -14.03 6.05 4.29
CA GLY A 84 -15.25 6.52 3.61
C GLY A 84 -16.50 5.72 3.99
N LEU A 85 -16.40 4.40 3.99
CA LEU A 85 -17.48 3.47 4.37
C LEU A 85 -18.00 3.67 5.81
N PRO A 86 -17.14 3.69 6.85
CA PRO A 86 -17.62 3.91 8.22
C PRO A 86 -18.17 5.32 8.46
N ALA A 87 -17.61 6.36 7.82
CA ALA A 87 -18.15 7.72 7.91
C ALA A 87 -19.54 7.82 7.26
N ALA A 88 -19.73 7.23 6.08
CA ALA A 88 -21.02 7.17 5.41
C ALA A 88 -22.06 6.36 6.23
N ALA A 89 -21.66 5.23 6.82
CA ALA A 89 -22.53 4.44 7.69
C ALA A 89 -22.98 5.23 8.93
N CYS A 90 -22.05 5.92 9.62
CA CYS A 90 -22.38 6.80 10.74
C CYS A 90 -23.36 7.91 10.35
N PHE A 91 -23.14 8.54 9.19
CA PHE A 91 -24.01 9.60 8.69
C PHE A 91 -25.42 9.08 8.37
N LEU A 92 -25.54 7.93 7.69
CA LEU A 92 -26.84 7.33 7.37
C LEU A 92 -27.59 6.88 8.63
N LEU A 93 -26.89 6.33 9.62
CA LEU A 93 -27.47 6.00 10.93
C LEU A 93 -27.99 7.25 11.65
N ALA A 94 -27.21 8.34 11.67
CA ALA A 94 -27.63 9.61 12.26
C ALA A 94 -28.92 10.15 11.59
N GLN A 95 -29.03 10.04 10.26
CA GLN A 95 -30.23 10.47 9.54
C GLN A 95 -31.42 9.53 9.79
N GLY A 96 -31.19 8.23 9.90
CA GLY A 96 -32.21 7.26 10.28
C GLY A 96 -32.80 7.57 11.65
N ILE A 97 -31.94 7.83 12.65
CA ILE A 97 -32.36 8.22 14.00
C ILE A 97 -33.13 9.55 13.98
N ARG A 98 -32.69 10.54 13.19
CA ARG A 98 -33.41 11.83 13.06
C ARG A 98 -34.79 11.69 12.41
N ARG A 99 -34.97 10.76 11.48
CA ARG A 99 -36.26 10.49 10.83
C ARG A 99 -37.20 9.65 11.69
N ALA A 100 -36.64 8.75 12.50
CA ALA A 100 -37.38 7.96 13.48
C ALA A 100 -37.64 8.72 14.78
N ALA A 101 -37.02 9.89 14.97
CA ALA A 101 -37.27 10.75 16.11
C ALA A 101 -38.73 11.20 16.09
N VAL A 102 -39.45 10.82 17.14
CA VAL A 102 -40.86 11.14 17.29
C VAL A 102 -41.01 12.65 17.49
N PRO A 103 -41.96 13.31 16.78
CA PRO A 103 -42.22 14.73 16.99
C PRO A 103 -42.61 15.00 18.46
N PRO A 104 -42.15 16.12 19.04
CA PRO A 104 -42.54 16.47 20.41
C PRO A 104 -44.07 16.63 20.47
N GLY A 105 -44.72 15.90 21.39
CA GLY A 105 -46.16 16.01 21.64
C GLY A 105 -47.04 14.85 21.14
N VAL A 106 -46.46 13.74 20.66
CA VAL A 106 -47.23 12.54 20.26
C VAL A 106 -47.47 11.63 21.48
N ILE A 107 -48.71 11.61 21.97
CA ILE A 107 -49.16 10.69 23.04
C ILE A 107 -49.64 9.40 22.34
N GLY A 108 -48.80 8.37 22.31
CA GLY A 108 -49.15 7.12 21.64
C GLY A 108 -48.10 6.01 21.61
N TYR A 109 -46.90 6.25 22.15
CA TYR A 109 -45.91 5.19 22.34
C TYR A 109 -45.88 4.82 23.82
N ALA A 110 -46.23 3.56 24.12
CA ALA A 110 -46.12 3.03 25.48
C ALA A 110 -44.64 2.81 25.84
N GLU A 111 -43.95 3.85 26.29
CA GLU A 111 -42.69 3.69 27.03
C GLU A 111 -43.02 3.51 28.51
N MET A 112 -42.95 2.27 28.99
CA MET A 112 -42.88 1.99 30.42
C MET A 112 -41.42 2.10 30.87
N ARG A 113 -40.87 3.31 30.95
CA ARG A 113 -39.64 3.60 31.71
C ARG A 113 -39.99 4.53 32.86
N THR A 114 -40.05 3.99 34.07
CA THR A 114 -40.02 4.80 35.31
C THR A 114 -38.57 5.10 35.67
N GLU A 115 -37.83 5.72 34.76
CA GLU A 115 -36.45 6.14 35.01
C GLU A 115 -36.46 7.66 35.08
N ILE A 116 -36.29 8.19 36.29
CA ILE A 116 -36.18 9.64 36.53
C ILE A 116 -34.85 10.09 35.93
N ALA A 117 -34.90 10.53 34.67
CA ALA A 117 -33.75 11.08 33.97
C ALA A 117 -33.49 12.50 34.48
N VAL A 118 -32.48 12.66 35.34
CA VAL A 118 -31.91 13.97 35.64
C VAL A 118 -31.30 14.49 34.35
N THR A 119 -31.95 15.49 33.75
CA THR A 119 -31.50 16.15 32.52
C THR A 119 -30.27 16.99 32.86
N GLY A 120 -29.12 16.34 33.00
CA GLY A 120 -27.84 17.03 33.09
C GLY A 120 -27.60 17.75 31.77
N GLY A 121 -27.70 19.08 31.76
CA GLY A 121 -27.67 19.95 30.58
C GLY A 121 -26.35 20.01 29.80
N PHE A 122 -25.55 18.94 29.79
CA PHE A 122 -24.21 18.90 29.20
C PHE A 122 -23.92 17.64 28.36
N ALA A 123 -24.90 16.77 28.11
CA ALA A 123 -24.72 15.66 27.18
C ALA A 123 -25.10 16.12 25.75
N PRO A 124 -24.13 16.24 24.82
CA PRO A 124 -24.47 16.51 23.42
C PRO A 124 -25.30 15.36 22.85
N ASP A 125 -26.34 15.70 22.07
CA ASP A 125 -27.24 14.72 21.48
C ASP A 125 -26.46 13.65 20.70
N VAL A 126 -26.91 12.39 20.81
CA VAL A 126 -26.27 11.23 20.15
C VAL A 126 -26.02 11.46 18.64
N PRO A 127 -26.93 12.08 17.85
CA PRO A 127 -26.66 12.40 16.46
C PRO A 127 -25.58 13.46 16.25
N VAL A 128 -25.41 14.40 17.19
CA VAL A 128 -24.37 15.44 17.14
C VAL A 128 -23.00 14.82 17.39
N LEU A 129 -22.89 13.93 18.39
CA LEU A 129 -21.68 13.15 18.66
C LEU A 129 -21.26 12.30 17.46
N LEU A 130 -22.21 11.60 16.85
CA LEU A 130 -21.93 10.71 15.71
C LEU A 130 -21.46 11.48 14.47
N ASN A 131 -22.06 12.65 14.19
CA ASN A 131 -21.63 13.53 13.10
C ASN A 131 -20.25 14.16 13.38
N GLY A 132 -19.99 14.57 14.63
CA GLY A 132 -18.70 15.12 15.04
C GLY A 132 -17.55 14.11 14.85
N LEU A 133 -17.78 12.86 15.23
CA LEU A 133 -16.82 11.77 15.02
C LEU A 133 -16.56 11.51 13.54
N GLY A 134 -17.62 11.49 12.72
CA GLY A 134 -17.52 11.30 11.27
C GLY A 134 -16.70 12.39 10.58
N LEU A 135 -16.87 13.66 10.99
CA LEU A 135 -16.10 14.78 10.45
C LEU A 135 -14.61 14.66 10.79
N LEU A 136 -14.30 14.25 12.03
CA LEU A 136 -12.92 14.11 12.52
C LEU A 136 -12.15 13.04 11.72
N LEU A 137 -12.81 11.91 11.44
CA LEU A 137 -12.26 10.86 10.58
C LEU A 137 -12.05 11.33 9.13
N ALA A 138 -12.99 12.12 8.59
CA ALA A 138 -12.88 12.67 7.24
C ALA A 138 -11.68 13.62 7.09
N VAL A 139 -11.47 14.51 8.07
CA VAL A 139 -10.33 15.44 8.10
C VAL A 139 -9.00 14.66 8.17
N GLY A 140 -8.92 13.62 9.01
CA GLY A 140 -7.74 12.76 9.10
C GLY A 140 -7.37 12.09 7.77
N ALA A 141 -8.38 11.59 7.04
CA ALA A 141 -8.19 10.98 5.72
C ALA A 141 -7.66 11.99 4.68
N LEU A 142 -8.16 13.23 4.72
CA LEU A 142 -7.76 14.32 3.83
C LEU A 142 -6.29 14.73 4.08
N ALA A 143 -5.92 14.90 5.35
CA ALA A 143 -4.55 15.21 5.76
C ALA A 143 -3.54 14.11 5.37
N ALA A 144 -3.91 12.85 5.62
CA ALA A 144 -3.10 11.70 5.19
C ALA A 144 -2.90 11.71 3.66
N GLY A 145 -3.94 12.12 2.90
CA GLY A 145 -3.96 12.25 1.43
C GLY A 145 -2.92 13.20 0.90
N ILE A 146 -2.96 14.39 1.44
CA ILE A 146 -2.02 15.45 1.12
C ILE A 146 -0.60 14.98 1.47
N ALA A 147 -0.37 14.40 2.66
CA ALA A 147 0.94 13.89 3.07
C ALA A 147 1.46 12.76 2.15
N ALA A 148 0.59 11.87 1.66
CA ALA A 148 0.96 10.83 0.70
C ALA A 148 1.31 11.43 -0.68
N LEU A 149 0.60 12.47 -1.11
CA LEU A 149 0.86 13.20 -2.35
C LEU A 149 2.20 13.94 -2.30
N CYS A 150 2.46 14.68 -1.22
CA CYS A 150 3.74 15.37 -0.99
C CYS A 150 4.93 14.39 -1.00
N ARG A 151 4.78 13.23 -0.33
CA ARG A 151 5.82 12.18 -0.34
C ARG A 151 6.07 11.61 -1.74
N ARG A 152 5.04 11.50 -2.59
CA ARG A 152 5.19 11.06 -3.99
C ARG A 152 5.89 12.09 -4.85
N TRP A 153 5.58 13.37 -4.67
CA TRP A 153 6.26 14.47 -5.36
C TRP A 153 7.76 14.49 -5.02
N LYS A 154 8.10 14.44 -3.73
CA LYS A 154 9.50 14.40 -3.27
C LYS A 154 10.29 13.19 -3.80
N ARG A 155 9.63 12.03 -3.95
CA ARG A 155 10.26 10.84 -4.58
C ARG A 155 10.50 11.01 -6.08
N LYS A 156 9.58 11.68 -6.80
CA LYS A 156 9.76 11.99 -8.22
C LYS A 156 10.91 12.98 -8.43
N GLU A 157 11.05 13.99 -7.56
CA GLU A 157 12.16 14.94 -7.63
C GLU A 157 13.52 14.27 -7.39
N ARG A 158 13.63 13.41 -6.38
CA ARG A 158 14.87 12.64 -6.14
C ARG A 158 15.27 11.77 -7.31
N GLN A 159 14.30 11.12 -7.97
CA GLN A 159 14.57 10.32 -9.17
C GLN A 159 14.94 11.16 -10.40
N ARG A 160 14.53 12.42 -10.46
CA ARG A 160 14.98 13.36 -11.51
C ARG A 160 16.39 13.85 -11.23
N ALA A 161 16.74 14.09 -9.96
CA ALA A 161 18.08 14.49 -9.54
C ALA A 161 19.14 13.38 -9.75
N GLU A 162 18.77 12.10 -9.63
CA GLU A 162 19.67 10.96 -9.89
C GLU A 162 19.83 10.62 -11.39
N ARG A 163 19.07 11.27 -12.28
CA ARG A 163 19.06 10.99 -13.73
C ARG A 163 19.74 12.08 -14.58
N ASN A 164 20.06 13.22 -13.99
CA ASN A 164 20.85 14.31 -14.59
C ASN A 164 22.26 14.27 -14.02
#